data_AF-T0ZQA3-F1
#
_entry.id   AF-T0ZQA3-F1
#
_cell.length_a   1.000
_cell.length_b   1.000
_cell.length_c   1.000
_cell.angle_alpha   90.00
_cell.angle_beta   90.00
_cell.angle_gamma   90.00
#
_symmetry.space_group_name_H-M   'P 1'
#
loop_
_entity.id
_entity.type
_entity.pdbx_description
1 polymer ?
#
loop_
_entity_poly.entity_id
_entity_poly.type
_entity_poly.pdbx_seq_one_letter_code
_entity_poly.pdbx_strand_id
1 'polypeptide(L)' 'GVLSRVAARLDPRRYNGACMVGLTGIVVKSHGGADGMAFSRAVLTAARAARHGLTAHIAQALAGSLSTGSFTS' A
#
# COMPACT_ATOMS: atom_id res chain seq x y z
N GLY A 1 27.48 -6.02 9.42
CA GLY A 1 28.06 -4.72 9.81
C GLY A 1 27.09 -3.59 9.54
N VAL A 2 27.42 -2.35 9.94
CA VAL A 2 26.55 -1.17 9.75
C VAL A 2 26.21 -0.95 8.27
N LEU A 3 27.19 -1.11 7.38
CA LEU A 3 27.02 -0.95 5.92
C LEU A 3 26.00 -1.93 5.32
N SER A 4 25.98 -3.18 5.78
CA SER A 4 25.02 -4.21 5.36
C SER A 4 23.57 -3.81 5.68
N ARG A 5 23.38 -3.14 6.83
CA ARG A 5 22.06 -2.71 7.33
C ARG A 5 21.53 -1.50 6.57
N VAL A 6 22.43 -0.60 6.16
CA VAL A 6 22.11 0.56 5.33
C VAL A 6 21.79 0.11 3.90
N ALA A 7 22.61 -0.77 3.30
CA ALA A 7 22.35 -1.35 1.98
C ALA A 7 20.97 -2.05 1.94
N ALA A 8 20.63 -2.82 2.97
CA ALA A 8 19.33 -3.46 3.07
C ALA A 8 18.15 -2.47 3.25
N ARG A 9 18.37 -1.23 3.71
CA ARG A 9 17.30 -0.21 3.78
C ARG A 9 17.10 0.50 2.43
N LEU A 10 18.16 0.58 1.63
CA LEU A 10 18.18 1.22 0.32
C LEU A 10 17.83 0.25 -0.82
N ASP A 11 17.64 -1.05 -0.55
CA ASP A 11 17.27 -2.03 -1.55
C ASP A 11 15.86 -1.73 -2.13
N PRO A 12 15.74 -1.31 -3.40
CA PRO A 12 14.48 -0.97 -4.03
C PRO A 12 13.54 -2.17 -4.18
N ARG A 13 14.05 -3.40 -4.14
CA ARG A 13 13.23 -4.63 -4.13
C ARG A 13 12.31 -4.67 -2.92
N ARG A 14 12.65 -3.92 -1.87
CA ARG A 14 11.83 -3.82 -0.67
C ARG A 14 10.56 -2.99 -0.84
N TYR A 15 10.44 -2.18 -1.87
CA TYR A 15 9.30 -1.29 -2.05
C TYR A 15 8.56 -1.64 -3.35
N ASN A 16 8.06 -2.87 -3.42
CA ASN A 16 7.22 -3.35 -4.52
C ASN A 16 5.78 -3.61 -4.03
N GLY A 17 4.82 -3.51 -4.94
CA GLY A 17 3.40 -3.66 -4.66
C GLY A 17 2.72 -2.33 -4.37
N ALA A 18 2.49 -1.51 -5.41
CA ALA A 18 1.70 -0.29 -5.27
C ALA A 18 0.22 -0.64 -5.13
N CYS A 19 -0.41 -0.16 -4.05
CA CYS A 19 -1.86 -0.30 -3.84
C CYS A 19 -2.63 0.74 -4.67
N MET A 20 -3.65 0.31 -5.39
CA MET A 20 -4.58 1.21 -6.05
C MET A 20 -5.71 1.61 -5.09
N VAL A 21 -6.03 2.90 -5.04
CA VAL A 21 -7.10 3.48 -4.21
C VAL A 21 -8.31 3.84 -5.07
N GLY A 22 -9.49 3.95 -4.45
CA GLY A 22 -10.74 4.28 -5.15
C GLY A 22 -11.46 3.07 -5.78
N LEU A 23 -10.94 1.86 -5.57
CA LEU A 23 -11.58 0.61 -5.97
C LEU A 23 -12.30 -0.03 -4.77
N THR A 24 -13.27 -0.90 -5.05
CA THR A 24 -14.04 -1.64 -4.02
C THR A 24 -13.28 -2.80 -3.39
N GLY A 25 -12.07 -3.08 -3.87
CA GLY A 25 -11.23 -4.18 -3.41
C GLY A 25 -9.74 -3.81 -3.39
N ILE A 26 -8.93 -4.74 -2.89
CA ILE A 26 -7.48 -4.57 -2.83
C ILE A 26 -6.86 -4.99 -4.15
N VAL A 27 -6.27 -4.02 -4.83
CA VAL A 27 -5.50 -4.24 -6.05
C VAL A 27 -4.07 -3.77 -5.82
N VAL A 28 -3.12 -4.68 -6.00
CA VAL A 28 -1.69 -4.41 -5.85
C VAL A 28 -0.97 -4.72 -7.15
N LYS A 29 -0.24 -3.73 -7.68
CA LYS A 29 0.59 -3.91 -8.87
C LYS A 29 2.03 -4.22 -8.48
N SER A 30 2.54 -5.35 -8.97
CA SER A 30 3.98 -5.63 -8.99
C SER A 30 4.64 -4.99 -10.22
N HIS A 31 5.91 -4.60 -10.09
CA HIS A 31 6.75 -4.23 -11.23
C HIS A 31 7.05 -5.45 -12.12
N GLY A 32 7.13 -5.24 -13.44
CA GLY A 32 7.29 -6.34 -14.42
C GLY A 32 8.65 -7.04 -14.38
N GLY A 33 9.71 -6.31 -14.01
CA GLY A 33 11.06 -6.85 -13.79
C GLY A 33 11.33 -7.32 -12.36
N ALA A 34 10.30 -7.58 -11.56
CA ALA A 34 10.46 -8.00 -10.16
C ALA A 34 10.97 -9.44 -10.07
N ASP A 35 12.00 -9.66 -9.26
CA ASP A 35 12.41 -11.01 -8.86
C ASP A 35 11.40 -11.63 -7.86
N GLY A 36 11.57 -12.92 -7.56
CA GLY A 36 10.66 -13.64 -6.68
C GLY A 36 10.52 -13.01 -5.29
N MET A 37 11.60 -12.41 -4.76
CA MET A 37 11.56 -11.70 -3.49
C MET A 37 10.70 -10.43 -3.59
N ALA A 38 10.93 -9.60 -4.60
CA ALA A 38 10.15 -8.39 -4.82
C ALA A 38 8.66 -8.71 -5.10
N PHE A 39 8.36 -9.78 -5.82
CA PHE A 39 6.97 -10.23 -6.05
C PHE A 39 6.31 -10.71 -4.75
N SER A 40 7.01 -11.50 -3.93
CA SER A 40 6.48 -11.96 -2.63
C SER A 40 6.09 -10.79 -1.72
N ARG A 41 6.83 -9.68 -1.80
CA ARG A 41 6.50 -8.47 -1.04
C ARG A 41 5.21 -7.81 -1.51
N ALA A 42 4.93 -7.80 -2.82
CA ALA A 42 3.65 -7.31 -3.34
C ALA A 42 2.47 -8.15 -2.80
N VAL A 43 2.62 -9.48 -2.75
CA VAL A 43 1.62 -10.38 -2.15
C VAL A 43 1.44 -10.12 -0.65
N LEU A 44 2.54 -9.97 0.09
CA LEU A 44 2.48 -9.65 1.53
C LEU A 44 1.82 -8.29 1.79
N THR A 45 2.05 -7.30 0.92
CA THR A 45 1.37 -6.00 0.97
C THR A 45 -0.13 -6.16 0.76
N ALA A 46 -0.58 -6.92 -0.24
CA ALA A 46 -1.99 -7.20 -0.47
C ALA A 46 -2.64 -7.90 0.73
N ALA A 47 -1.98 -8.95 1.26
CA ALA A 47 -2.47 -9.69 2.41
C ALA A 47 -2.54 -8.79 3.67
N ARG A 48 -1.58 -7.90 3.87
CA ARG A 48 -1.61 -6.92 4.97
C ARG A 48 -2.78 -5.95 4.80
N ALA A 49 -2.97 -5.38 3.61
CA ALA A 49 -4.09 -4.49 3.33
C ALA A 49 -5.44 -5.16 3.61
N ALA A 50 -5.57 -6.46 3.28
CA ALA A 50 -6.78 -7.23 3.53
C ALA A 50 -7.03 -7.45 5.02
N ARG A 51 -6.01 -7.93 5.75
CA ARG A 51 -6.10 -8.18 7.19
C ARG A 51 -6.42 -6.93 8.00
N HIS A 52 -5.95 -5.77 7.56
CA HIS A 52 -6.20 -4.50 8.24
C HIS A 52 -7.38 -3.71 7.67
N GLY A 53 -8.18 -4.27 6.76
CA GLY A 53 -9.37 -3.60 6.25
C GLY A 53 -9.10 -2.25 5.58
N LEU A 54 -7.97 -2.12 4.86
CA LEU A 54 -7.50 -0.85 4.29
C LEU A 54 -8.58 -0.11 3.48
N THR A 55 -9.34 -0.84 2.64
CA THR A 55 -10.41 -0.26 1.82
C THR A 55 -11.50 0.39 2.68
N ALA A 56 -11.90 -0.25 3.78
CA ALA A 56 -12.90 0.28 4.70
C ALA A 56 -12.39 1.54 5.42
N HIS A 57 -11.13 1.54 5.86
CA HIS A 57 -10.51 2.72 6.49
C HIS A 57 -10.42 3.92 5.54
N ILE A 58 -10.06 3.70 4.27
CA ILE A 58 -10.03 4.76 3.26
C ILE A 58 -11.44 5.32 3.04
N ALA A 59 -12.45 4.45 2.90
CA ALA A 59 -13.84 4.87 2.72
C ALA A 59 -14.34 5.72 3.92
N GLN A 60 -14.04 5.29 5.14
CA GLN A 60 -14.37 6.03 6.36
C GLN A 60 -13.67 7.40 6.42
N ALA A 61 -12.38 7.46 6.09
CA ALA A 61 -11.62 8.71 6.09
C ALA A 61 -12.14 9.72 5.06
N LEU A 62 -12.50 9.25 3.87
CA LEU A 62 -13.12 10.07 2.83
C LEU A 62 -14.51 10.58 3.26
N ALA A 63 -15.35 9.71 3.83
CA ALA A 63 -16.65 10.10 4.33
C ALA A 63 -16.56 11.20 5.41
N GLY A 64 -15.63 11.07 6.36
CA GLY A 64 -15.39 12.09 7.39
C GLY A 64 -14.83 13.40 6.84
N SER A 65 -14.01 13.34 5.79
CA SER A 65 -13.48 14.53 5.13
C SER A 65 -14.56 15.27 4.33
N LEU A 66 -15.49 14.54 3.72
CA LEU A 66 -16.64 15.09 2.99
C LEU A 66 -17.69 15.70 3.93
N SER A 67 -17.94 15.10 5.10
CA SER A 67 -18.86 15.68 6.10
C SER A 67 -18.34 16.98 6.71
N THR A 68 -17.00 17.12 6.81
CA THR A 68 -16.35 18.34 7.32
C THR A 68 -16.34 19.46 6.27
N GLY A 69 -16.53 19.13 4.99
CA GLY A 69 -16.59 20.06 3.85
C GLY A 69 -17.99 20.54 3.47
N SER A 70 -19.03 20.24 4.26
CA SER A 70 -20.36 20.84 4.12
C SER A 70 -20.28 22.34 4.41
N PHE A 71 -19.85 23.11 3.40
CA PHE A 71 -19.99 24.55 3.34
C PHE A 71 -21.44 24.91 3.62
N THR A 72 -21.67 25.58 4.75
CA THR A 72 -22.86 26.39 4.96
C THR A 72 -22.90 27.46 3.86
N SER A 73 -23.78 27.27 2.88
CA SER A 73 -24.50 28.30 2.13
C SER A 73 -25.74 27.67 1.52
#